data_AF-A0A1D7QK92-F1
#
_entry.id   AF-A0A1D7QK92-F1
#
_cell.length_a   1.000
_cell.length_b   1.000
_cell.length_c   1.000
_cell.angle_alpha   90.00
_cell.angle_beta   90.00
_cell.angle_gamma   90.00
#
_symmetry.space_group_name_H-M   'P 1'
#
loop_
_entity.id
_entity.type
_entity.pdbx_description
1 polymer ?
#
loop_
_entity_poly.entity_id
_entity_poly.type
_entity_poly.pdbx_seq_one_letter_code
_entity_poly.pdbx_strand_id
1 'polypeptide(L)'
;MEDILKQLRRGLIIVILLIVVMLGLMVAMVVANILPESSLSAKVEGIDSASSSKETKKNAMWKAPEISSLTDKDEKKLVEYGRDLIANTSRYLGPNGTVGKLTNGMNCQNCHMDAGTKPFGNNYSAVYSTYPKFRARSGTKETIVKRISDCFERSLNGSRPGNEEMNAMVAYIRFLGTGVKKDSIPQGAGLEKLAYLDRAADPVRGALIYQSKCASCHGAKGEGILTEDKNSFVYPPLWGPQSYNDAAGLYRISNFAGYVKNNMPFGASYENQLLTDEESWDIAAFVNSQPRPHKDQAGDWKDISKKPVDYPYGPYSDGFTERQHKYGPFKPIVQLIKHSK
;
A
#
# COMPACT_ATOMS: atom_id res chain seq x y z
N MET A 1 -55.71 -36.00 -5.74
CA MET A 1 -55.01 -36.39 -6.98
C MET A 1 -53.79 -35.50 -7.24
N GLU A 2 -53.90 -34.19 -7.05
CA GLU A 2 -52.83 -33.21 -7.31
C GLU A 2 -51.60 -33.33 -6.37
N ASP A 3 -51.80 -33.65 -5.09
CA ASP A 3 -50.68 -33.83 -4.14
C ASP A 3 -49.86 -35.10 -4.41
N ILE A 4 -50.49 -36.16 -4.89
CA ILE A 4 -49.81 -37.40 -5.27
C ILE A 4 -48.90 -37.14 -6.49
N LEU A 5 -49.37 -36.36 -7.47
CA LEU A 5 -48.58 -35.93 -8.62
C LEU A 5 -47.38 -35.04 -8.23
N LYS A 6 -47.53 -34.17 -7.23
CA LYS A 6 -46.41 -33.35 -6.71
C LYS A 6 -45.35 -34.19 -6.00
N GLN A 7 -45.77 -35.18 -5.20
CA GLN A 7 -44.83 -36.08 -4.53
C GLN A 7 -44.08 -36.97 -5.54
N LEU A 8 -44.77 -37.50 -6.55
CA LEU A 8 -44.14 -38.28 -7.63
C LEU A 8 -43.13 -37.45 -8.43
N ARG A 9 -43.44 -36.18 -8.73
CA ARG A 9 -42.48 -35.28 -9.40
C ARG A 9 -41.25 -34.97 -8.54
N ARG A 10 -41.41 -34.73 -7.24
CA ARG A 10 -40.28 -34.53 -6.32
C ARG A 10 -39.41 -35.78 -6.21
N GLY A 11 -40.03 -36.96 -6.10
CA GLY A 11 -39.31 -38.23 -6.10
C GLY A 11 -38.51 -38.44 -7.38
N LEU A 12 -39.11 -38.16 -8.55
CA LEU A 12 -38.44 -38.29 -9.85
C LEU A 12 -37.24 -37.33 -9.98
N ILE A 13 -37.36 -36.08 -9.52
CA ILE A 13 -36.26 -35.10 -9.55
C ILE A 13 -35.09 -35.56 -8.66
N ILE A 14 -35.38 -36.10 -7.47
CA ILE A 14 -34.35 -36.61 -6.56
C ILE A 14 -33.63 -37.82 -7.19
N VAL A 15 -34.36 -38.73 -7.81
CA VAL A 15 -33.77 -39.89 -8.51
C VAL A 15 -32.88 -39.45 -9.66
N ILE A 16 -33.31 -38.46 -10.46
CA ILE A 16 -32.50 -37.91 -11.55
C ILE A 16 -31.21 -37.26 -11.01
N LEU A 17 -31.30 -36.47 -9.94
CA LEU A 17 -30.11 -35.87 -9.31
C LEU A 17 -29.12 -36.93 -8.80
N LEU A 18 -29.61 -38.00 -8.18
CA LEU A 18 -28.76 -39.09 -7.71
C LEU A 18 -28.07 -39.83 -8.86
N ILE A 19 -28.76 -40.04 -9.99
CA ILE A 19 -28.17 -40.65 -11.19
C ILE A 19 -27.07 -39.75 -11.78
N VAL A 20 -27.29 -38.43 -11.85
CA VAL A 20 -26.29 -37.48 -12.36
C VAL A 20 -25.04 -37.46 -11.48
N VAL A 21 -25.21 -37.48 -10.15
CA VAL A 21 -24.08 -37.55 -9.21
C VAL A 21 -23.31 -38.87 -9.34
N MET A 22 -24.02 -40.00 -9.46
CA MET A 22 -23.40 -41.32 -9.68
C MET A 22 -22.61 -41.37 -10.99
N LEU A 23 -23.16 -40.81 -12.08
CA LEU A 23 -22.43 -40.72 -13.36
C LEU A 23 -21.20 -39.82 -13.24
N GLY A 24 -21.30 -38.69 -12.54
CA GLY A 24 -20.15 -37.80 -12.30
C GLY A 24 -19.01 -38.47 -11.53
N LEU A 25 -19.35 -39.25 -10.49
CA LEU A 25 -18.37 -40.02 -9.72
C LEU A 25 -17.74 -41.14 -10.55
N MET A 26 -18.52 -41.81 -11.40
CA MET A 26 -18.02 -42.86 -12.28
C MET A 26 -17.05 -42.30 -13.32
N VAL A 27 -17.35 -41.14 -13.91
CA VAL A 27 -16.44 -40.43 -14.83
C VAL A 27 -15.16 -40.00 -14.11
N ALA A 28 -15.25 -39.47 -12.88
CA ALA A 28 -14.08 -39.08 -12.10
C ALA A 28 -13.14 -40.27 -11.79
N MET A 29 -13.69 -41.44 -11.44
CA MET A 29 -12.91 -42.67 -11.24
C MET A 29 -12.23 -43.15 -12.53
N VAL A 30 -12.93 -43.07 -13.67
CA VAL A 30 -12.35 -43.46 -14.97
C VAL A 30 -11.22 -42.51 -15.36
N VAL A 31 -11.36 -41.20 -15.15
CA VAL A 31 -10.30 -40.22 -15.42
C VAL A 31 -9.08 -40.43 -14.50
N ALA A 32 -9.31 -40.73 -13.21
CA ALA A 32 -8.23 -41.01 -12.27
C ALA A 32 -7.42 -42.28 -12.64
N ASN A 33 -8.05 -43.26 -13.28
CA ASN A 33 -7.40 -44.51 -13.73
C ASN A 33 -6.78 -44.43 -15.14
N ILE A 34 -7.03 -43.37 -15.91
CA ILE A 34 -6.51 -43.21 -17.29
C ILE A 34 -5.30 -42.26 -17.33
N LEU A 35 -5.10 -41.40 -16.32
CA LEU A 35 -3.90 -40.56 -16.25
C LEU A 35 -2.70 -41.40 -15.79
N PRO A 36 -1.62 -41.53 -16.58
CA PRO A 36 -0.43 -42.23 -16.14
C PRO A 36 0.25 -41.45 -15.01
N GLU A 37 0.57 -42.13 -13.91
CA GLU A 37 1.51 -41.62 -12.91
C GLU A 37 2.88 -41.40 -13.58
N SER A 38 3.15 -40.16 -14.01
CA SER A 38 4.48 -39.78 -14.46
C SER A 38 5.42 -39.77 -13.26
N SER A 39 6.20 -40.84 -13.17
CA SER A 39 7.35 -41.04 -12.31
C SER A 39 8.31 -39.83 -12.29
N LEU A 40 8.47 -39.22 -11.11
CA LEU A 40 9.65 -38.43 -10.76
C LEU A 40 10.27 -39.03 -9.50
N SER A 41 10.92 -40.18 -9.68
CA SER A 41 12.00 -40.61 -8.80
C SER A 41 13.29 -40.44 -9.57
N ALA A 42 14.02 -39.38 -9.27
CA ALA A 42 15.42 -39.22 -9.66
C ALA A 42 16.25 -39.24 -8.38
N LYS A 43 16.88 -40.39 -8.14
CA LYS A 43 17.98 -40.57 -7.20
C LYS A 43 19.27 -40.27 -7.95
N VAL A 44 20.03 -39.27 -7.51
CA VAL A 44 21.45 -39.13 -7.85
C VAL A 44 22.20 -38.73 -6.57
N GLU A 45 23.20 -39.56 -6.28
CA GLU A 45 24.11 -39.53 -5.14
C GLU A 45 25.05 -38.31 -5.17
N GLY A 46 25.58 -37.98 -4.00
CA GLY A 46 26.41 -36.80 -3.76
C GLY A 46 27.78 -36.80 -4.43
N ILE A 47 28.26 -35.59 -4.68
CA ILE A 47 29.68 -35.25 -4.80
C ILE A 47 29.89 -33.97 -3.99
N ASP A 48 30.63 -34.10 -2.89
CA ASP A 48 31.32 -33.00 -2.23
C ASP A 48 32.31 -32.36 -3.21
N SER A 49 32.28 -31.04 -3.34
CA SER A 49 33.46 -30.20 -3.51
C SER A 49 33.10 -28.73 -3.39
N ALA A 50 33.63 -28.12 -2.35
CA ALA A 50 33.78 -26.69 -2.20
C ALA A 50 34.42 -26.06 -3.44
N SER A 51 33.77 -25.07 -4.05
CA SER A 51 34.43 -23.86 -4.56
C SER A 51 33.40 -22.88 -5.14
N SER A 52 33.66 -21.60 -4.89
CA SER A 52 33.14 -20.46 -5.64
C SER A 52 31.67 -20.06 -5.41
N SER A 53 31.45 -19.52 -4.23
CA SER A 53 30.53 -18.39 -4.04
C SER A 53 30.97 -17.20 -4.90
N LYS A 54 30.49 -17.11 -6.14
CA LYS A 54 30.30 -15.84 -6.88
C LYS A 54 29.69 -16.12 -8.25
N GLU A 55 28.37 -16.24 -8.30
CA GLU A 55 27.62 -15.81 -9.47
C GLU A 55 26.19 -15.38 -9.11
N THR A 56 25.88 -14.13 -9.45
CA THR A 56 24.54 -13.50 -9.50
C THR A 56 23.72 -13.32 -8.21
N LYS A 57 24.17 -12.45 -7.28
CA LYS A 57 23.21 -11.61 -6.53
C LYS A 57 22.78 -10.42 -7.40
N LYS A 58 22.01 -10.68 -8.48
CA LYS A 58 21.21 -9.63 -9.13
C LYS A 58 19.94 -9.47 -8.30
N ASN A 59 19.80 -8.30 -7.66
CA ASN A 59 18.61 -7.75 -7.00
C ASN A 59 17.71 -8.77 -6.29
N ALA A 60 18.06 -9.13 -5.05
CA ALA A 60 17.11 -9.78 -4.16
C ALA A 60 16.15 -8.72 -3.58
N MET A 61 14.89 -9.09 -3.36
CA MET A 61 13.92 -8.25 -2.65
C MET A 61 14.50 -7.82 -1.30
N TRP A 62 14.34 -6.55 -0.95
CA TRP A 62 14.75 -6.06 0.37
C TRP A 62 14.05 -6.84 1.48
N LYS A 63 14.81 -7.16 2.53
CA LYS A 63 14.32 -7.76 3.76
C LYS A 63 14.69 -6.85 4.92
N ALA A 64 13.73 -6.59 5.81
CA ALA A 64 13.97 -5.79 6.99
C ALA A 64 14.96 -6.50 7.93
N PRO A 65 15.84 -5.76 8.61
CA PRO A 65 16.65 -6.32 9.68
C PRO A 65 15.77 -6.67 10.88
N GLU A 66 16.14 -7.74 11.59
CA GLU A 66 15.44 -8.20 12.78
C GLU A 66 15.90 -7.41 14.02
N ILE A 67 14.98 -6.80 14.77
CA ILE A 67 15.31 -6.01 15.96
C ILE A 67 16.05 -6.85 17.02
N SER A 68 15.81 -8.17 17.04
CA SER A 68 16.53 -9.11 17.90
C SER A 68 18.04 -9.18 17.64
N SER A 69 18.51 -8.69 16.49
CA SER A 69 19.94 -8.59 16.17
C SER A 69 20.69 -7.46 16.89
N LEU A 70 19.96 -6.51 17.50
CA LEU A 70 20.57 -5.42 18.28
C LEU A 70 21.07 -5.94 19.64
N THR A 71 22.37 -5.76 19.90
CA THR A 71 23.02 -6.16 21.15
C THR A 71 23.04 -5.06 22.22
N ASP A 72 23.05 -3.79 21.79
CA ASP A 72 22.96 -2.65 22.70
C ASP A 72 21.52 -2.51 23.22
N LYS A 73 21.36 -2.52 24.55
CA LYS A 73 20.04 -2.54 25.19
C LYS A 73 19.30 -1.21 25.04
N ASP A 74 20.01 -0.10 25.08
CA ASP A 74 19.40 1.23 25.01
C ASP A 74 19.01 1.56 23.56
N GLU A 75 19.86 1.22 22.59
CA GLU A 75 19.53 1.30 21.17
C GLU A 75 18.32 0.42 20.84
N LYS A 76 18.32 -0.84 21.30
CA LYS A 76 17.21 -1.77 21.09
C LYS A 76 15.90 -1.21 21.63
N LYS A 77 15.89 -0.71 22.86
CA LYS A 77 14.70 -0.10 23.49
C LYS A 77 14.20 1.10 22.68
N LEU A 78 15.10 1.96 22.20
CA LEU A 78 14.75 3.13 21.40
C LEU A 78 14.16 2.75 20.04
N VAL A 79 14.73 1.74 19.37
CA VAL A 79 14.25 1.19 18.10
C VAL A 79 12.89 0.50 18.27
N GLU A 80 12.70 -0.26 19.35
CA GLU A 80 11.42 -0.89 19.69
C GLU A 80 10.33 0.15 19.94
N TYR A 81 10.64 1.20 20.71
CA TYR A 81 9.69 2.31 20.91
C TYR A 81 9.36 3.04 19.60
N GLY A 82 10.36 3.28 18.76
CA GLY A 82 10.17 3.87 17.44
C GLY A 82 9.27 3.05 16.53
N ARG A 83 9.45 1.72 16.51
CA ARG A 83 8.58 0.80 15.79
C ARG A 83 7.15 0.86 16.32
N ASP A 84 6.99 0.87 17.64
CA ASP A 84 5.67 0.89 18.26
C ASP A 84 4.94 2.22 18.00
N LEU A 85 5.64 3.35 18.00
CA LEU A 85 5.08 4.64 17.57
C LEU A 85 4.59 4.63 16.12
N ILE A 86 5.28 3.93 15.21
CA ILE A 86 4.83 3.79 13.82
C ILE A 86 3.61 2.87 13.72
N ALA A 87 3.63 1.75 14.44
CA ALA A 87 2.56 0.76 14.42
C ALA A 87 1.27 1.29 15.08
N ASN A 88 1.43 1.98 16.20
CA ASN A 88 0.37 2.35 17.12
C ASN A 88 0.34 3.87 17.38
N THR A 89 0.62 4.68 16.36
CA THR A 89 0.74 6.15 16.48
C THR A 89 -0.42 6.79 17.24
N SER A 90 -1.66 6.35 16.97
CA SER A 90 -2.86 6.91 17.61
C SER A 90 -2.92 6.64 19.11
N ARG A 91 -2.38 5.51 19.59
CA ARG A 91 -2.29 5.20 21.02
C ARG A 91 -1.50 6.26 21.79
N TYR A 92 -0.46 6.81 21.16
CA TYR A 92 0.43 7.79 21.78
C TYR A 92 0.01 9.23 21.45
N LEU A 93 -0.36 9.48 20.20
CA LEU A 93 -0.44 10.81 19.60
C LEU A 93 -1.83 11.12 18.99
N GLY A 94 -2.78 10.18 19.08
CA GLY A 94 -4.14 10.32 18.57
C GLY A 94 -5.04 11.17 19.48
N PRO A 95 -6.36 11.25 19.20
CA PRO A 95 -7.30 12.04 19.99
C PRO A 95 -7.35 11.67 21.48
N ASN A 96 -7.07 10.40 21.79
CA ASN A 96 -6.98 9.85 23.15
C ASN A 96 -5.54 9.45 23.52
N GLY A 97 -4.55 10.04 22.85
CA GLY A 97 -3.15 9.66 22.97
C GLY A 97 -2.57 9.88 24.38
N THR A 98 -1.74 8.94 24.83
CA THR A 98 -1.10 9.01 26.17
C THR A 98 0.02 10.04 26.27
N VAL A 99 0.65 10.40 25.15
CA VAL A 99 1.73 11.41 25.09
C VAL A 99 1.16 12.77 24.68
N GLY A 100 0.23 12.80 23.74
CA GLY A 100 -0.42 14.03 23.33
C GLY A 100 -1.55 13.82 22.33
N LYS A 101 -2.31 14.88 22.09
CA LYS A 101 -3.45 14.89 21.15
C LYS A 101 -3.07 15.64 19.88
N LEU A 102 -2.28 15.00 19.03
CA LEU A 102 -1.59 15.66 17.93
C LEU A 102 -2.09 15.23 16.54
N THR A 103 -2.89 14.16 16.42
CA THR A 103 -3.21 13.51 15.14
C THR A 103 -4.68 13.05 15.01
N ASN A 104 -5.09 12.68 13.79
CA ASN A 104 -6.47 12.32 13.39
C ASN A 104 -6.94 10.88 13.72
N GLY A 105 -6.20 10.14 14.55
CA GLY A 105 -6.59 8.79 15.00
C GLY A 105 -6.05 7.64 14.15
N MET A 106 -5.41 7.95 13.02
CA MET A 106 -4.72 6.95 12.19
C MET A 106 -3.31 6.64 12.72
N ASN A 107 -2.80 5.49 12.32
CA ASN A 107 -1.44 5.05 12.56
C ASN A 107 -0.57 5.23 11.30
N CYS A 108 0.72 5.51 11.46
CA CYS A 108 1.65 5.53 10.33
C CYS A 108 1.59 4.21 9.53
N GLN A 109 1.43 3.08 10.22
CA GLN A 109 1.31 1.78 9.57
C GLN A 109 0.12 1.62 8.62
N ASN A 110 -0.94 2.43 8.76
CA ASN A 110 -2.08 2.38 7.86
C ASN A 110 -1.70 2.75 6.41
N CYS A 111 -0.55 3.39 6.21
CA CYS A 111 0.02 3.69 4.90
C CYS A 111 1.43 3.11 4.70
N HIS A 112 2.05 2.61 5.77
CA HIS A 112 3.40 2.06 5.82
C HIS A 112 3.32 0.64 6.40
N MET A 113 2.91 -0.32 5.56
CA MET A 113 2.49 -1.65 5.99
C MET A 113 3.57 -2.38 6.78
N ASP A 114 3.15 -3.14 7.80
CA ASP A 114 4.01 -3.87 8.73
C ASP A 114 5.04 -2.96 9.41
N ALA A 115 4.56 -1.82 9.94
CA ALA A 115 5.39 -0.74 10.48
C ALA A 115 6.47 -0.24 9.49
N GLY A 116 6.23 -0.34 8.20
CA GLY A 116 7.14 0.10 7.15
C GLY A 116 8.20 -0.95 6.78
N THR A 117 7.90 -2.24 6.94
CA THR A 117 8.77 -3.35 6.55
C THR A 117 8.27 -4.16 5.35
N LYS A 118 7.03 -3.98 4.91
CA LYS A 118 6.48 -4.70 3.75
C LYS A 118 7.03 -4.17 2.41
N PRO A 119 7.66 -4.99 1.55
CA PRO A 119 8.02 -4.61 0.18
C PRO A 119 6.82 -4.08 -0.61
N PHE A 120 7.00 -2.97 -1.33
CA PHE A 120 5.95 -2.21 -2.03
C PHE A 120 4.78 -1.71 -1.15
N GLY A 121 4.84 -1.91 0.17
CA GLY A 121 3.93 -1.39 1.18
C GLY A 121 4.34 -0.03 1.72
N ASN A 122 4.97 0.81 0.89
CA ASN A 122 5.52 2.11 1.26
C ASN A 122 6.59 2.02 2.37
N ASN A 123 7.36 0.94 2.41
CA ASN A 123 8.37 0.71 3.46
C ASN A 123 9.45 1.80 3.55
N TYR A 124 10.20 1.77 4.64
CA TYR A 124 11.24 2.75 4.95
C TYR A 124 12.65 2.37 4.48
N SER A 125 12.81 1.24 3.78
CA SER A 125 14.11 0.65 3.41
C SER A 125 15.11 1.63 2.77
N ALA A 126 14.63 2.54 1.91
CA ALA A 126 15.47 3.51 1.20
C ALA A 126 15.65 4.83 1.95
N VAL A 127 15.01 5.04 3.10
CA VAL A 127 14.97 6.36 3.74
C VAL A 127 16.36 6.71 4.29
N TYR A 128 16.97 5.83 5.08
CA TYR A 128 18.28 6.11 5.66
C TYR A 128 19.39 6.23 4.60
N SER A 129 19.38 5.37 3.58
CA SER A 129 20.39 5.41 2.51
C SER A 129 20.29 6.67 1.64
N THR A 130 19.11 7.24 1.47
CA THR A 130 18.90 8.39 0.55
C THR A 130 18.89 9.75 1.25
N TYR A 131 18.66 9.83 2.55
CA TYR A 131 18.63 11.09 3.29
C TYR A 131 20.00 11.49 3.87
N PRO A 132 20.28 12.80 4.08
CA PRO A 132 19.45 13.96 3.71
C PRO A 132 19.37 14.18 2.19
N LYS A 133 18.20 14.61 1.68
CA LYS A 133 17.98 14.74 0.22
C LYS A 133 17.20 15.99 -0.17
N PHE A 134 17.49 16.50 -1.37
CA PHE A 134 16.72 17.59 -1.93
C PHE A 134 15.29 17.16 -2.25
N ARG A 135 14.33 18.03 -1.94
CA ARG A 135 12.90 17.77 -2.17
C ARG A 135 12.28 18.97 -2.87
N ALA A 136 11.84 18.75 -4.10
CA ALA A 136 11.23 19.79 -4.93
C ALA A 136 10.03 20.49 -4.26
N ARG A 137 9.25 19.76 -3.45
CA ARG A 137 8.11 20.32 -2.72
C ARG A 137 8.53 21.47 -1.81
N SER A 138 9.54 21.28 -0.97
CA SER A 138 10.03 22.33 -0.05
C SER A 138 11.06 23.25 -0.69
N GLY A 139 11.68 22.82 -1.81
CA GLY A 139 12.79 23.52 -2.45
C GLY A 139 14.08 23.47 -1.63
N THR A 140 14.20 22.55 -0.66
CA THR A 140 15.36 22.48 0.24
C THR A 140 15.88 21.04 0.41
N LYS A 141 17.04 20.91 1.06
CA LYS A 141 17.59 19.63 1.48
C LYS A 141 16.95 19.22 2.81
N GLU A 142 16.16 18.17 2.80
CA GLU A 142 15.40 17.69 3.95
C GLU A 142 16.14 16.58 4.71
N THR A 143 15.96 16.58 6.04
CA THR A 143 16.37 15.51 6.96
C THR A 143 15.26 14.47 7.12
N ILE A 144 15.57 13.35 7.77
CA ILE A 144 14.55 12.36 8.17
C ILE A 144 13.53 12.99 9.13
N VAL A 145 13.98 13.83 10.07
CA VAL A 145 13.10 14.57 10.99
C VAL A 145 12.09 15.41 10.21
N LYS A 146 12.54 16.23 9.25
CA LYS A 146 11.64 17.04 8.41
C LYS A 146 10.64 16.16 7.65
N ARG A 147 11.11 15.03 7.12
CA ARG A 147 10.26 14.08 6.38
C ARG A 147 9.16 13.47 7.26
N ILE A 148 9.46 13.16 8.52
CA ILE A 148 8.48 12.66 9.49
C ILE A 148 7.51 13.78 9.88
N SER A 149 7.99 14.99 10.19
CA SER A 149 7.12 16.14 10.50
C SER A 149 6.11 16.41 9.38
N ASP A 150 6.54 16.33 8.11
CA ASP A 150 5.63 16.47 6.97
C ASP A 150 4.59 15.35 6.89
N CYS A 151 4.90 14.13 7.36
CA CYS A 151 3.89 13.08 7.48
C CYS A 151 2.83 13.44 8.52
N PHE A 152 3.24 13.94 9.69
CA PHE A 152 2.31 14.37 10.73
C PHE A 152 1.36 15.44 10.22
N GLU A 153 1.90 16.48 9.58
CA GLU A 153 1.10 17.61 9.07
C GLU A 153 0.16 17.25 7.92
N ARG A 154 0.43 16.17 7.19
CA ARG A 154 -0.28 15.86 5.94
C ARG A 154 -1.08 14.57 6.03
N SER A 155 -0.40 13.48 6.37
CA SER A 155 -1.01 12.15 6.42
C SER A 155 -1.84 11.96 7.69
N LEU A 156 -1.38 12.53 8.81
CA LEU A 156 -2.09 12.45 10.09
C LEU A 156 -2.87 13.72 10.45
N ASN A 157 -2.93 14.67 9.51
CA ASN A 157 -3.61 15.97 9.64
C ASN A 157 -3.37 16.65 11.00
N GLY A 158 -2.11 16.66 11.43
CA GLY A 158 -1.73 16.93 12.79
C GLY A 158 -0.48 17.79 12.93
N SER A 159 0.19 17.70 14.07
CA SER A 159 1.46 18.38 14.34
C SER A 159 2.54 17.38 14.75
N ARG A 160 3.81 17.76 14.54
CA ARG A 160 4.94 16.90 14.91
C ARG A 160 4.95 16.66 16.43
N PRO A 161 5.42 15.48 16.90
CA PRO A 161 5.58 15.23 18.32
C PRO A 161 6.87 15.87 18.87
N GLY A 162 7.07 15.68 20.18
CA GLY A 162 8.26 16.06 20.91
C GLY A 162 9.53 15.35 20.42
N ASN A 163 10.66 15.73 21.00
CA ASN A 163 11.96 15.22 20.57
C ASN A 163 12.16 13.74 20.92
N GLU A 164 11.58 13.26 22.01
CA GLU A 164 11.69 11.85 22.42
C GLU A 164 11.08 10.91 21.38
N GLU A 165 9.80 11.12 21.03
CA GLU A 165 9.09 10.30 20.03
C GLU A 165 9.72 10.45 18.65
N MET A 166 10.13 11.68 18.29
CA MET A 166 10.79 11.94 17.01
C MET A 166 12.13 11.18 16.93
N ASN A 167 12.93 11.20 17.98
CA ASN A 167 14.21 10.50 18.02
C ASN A 167 14.03 8.97 17.94
N ALA A 168 13.02 8.43 18.62
CA ALA A 168 12.67 7.01 18.55
C ALA A 168 12.28 6.60 17.12
N MET A 169 11.38 7.34 16.48
CA MET A 169 10.98 7.08 15.09
C MET A 169 12.16 7.19 14.12
N VAL A 170 13.04 8.17 14.31
CA VAL A 170 14.27 8.30 13.50
C VAL A 170 15.20 7.12 13.73
N ALA A 171 15.40 6.67 14.97
CA ALA A 171 16.23 5.51 15.29
C ALA A 171 15.71 4.25 14.60
N TYR A 172 14.40 4.00 14.67
CA TYR A 172 13.78 2.86 13.97
C TYR A 172 13.95 2.92 12.46
N ILE A 173 13.68 4.07 11.82
CA ILE A 173 13.85 4.23 10.37
C ILE A 173 15.31 4.07 9.94
N ARG A 174 16.26 4.53 10.76
CA ARG A 174 17.70 4.31 10.53
C ARG A 174 18.04 2.83 10.60
N PHE A 175 17.58 2.15 11.65
CA PHE A 175 17.76 0.72 11.83
C PHE A 175 17.26 -0.09 10.63
N LEU A 176 16.07 0.22 10.10
CA LEU A 176 15.53 -0.47 8.91
C LEU A 176 16.40 -0.30 7.66
N GLY A 177 17.12 0.81 7.54
CA GLY A 177 18.02 1.07 6.41
C GLY A 177 19.41 0.47 6.58
N THR A 178 19.71 -0.21 7.69
CA THR A 178 20.99 -0.87 7.91
C THR A 178 21.24 -1.92 6.82
N GLY A 179 22.45 -1.93 6.25
CA GLY A 179 22.83 -2.82 5.16
C GLY A 179 22.40 -2.35 3.76
N VAL A 180 21.60 -1.29 3.65
CA VAL A 180 21.30 -0.65 2.36
C VAL A 180 22.43 0.33 2.01
N LYS A 181 23.08 0.14 0.86
CA LYS A 181 24.19 0.99 0.41
C LYS A 181 23.76 2.45 0.34
N LYS A 182 24.61 3.37 0.80
CA LYS A 182 24.38 4.82 0.70
C LYS A 182 24.08 5.22 -0.75
N ASP A 183 23.10 6.11 -0.93
CA ASP A 183 22.63 6.63 -2.22
C ASP A 183 22.07 5.54 -3.16
N SER A 184 21.65 4.40 -2.61
CA SER A 184 20.97 3.35 -3.34
C SER A 184 19.52 3.17 -2.88
N ILE A 185 18.68 2.70 -3.78
CA ILE A 185 17.30 2.31 -3.53
C ILE A 185 17.24 0.78 -3.70
N PRO A 186 16.98 0.01 -2.65
CA PRO A 186 16.88 -1.43 -2.76
C PRO A 186 15.58 -1.84 -3.46
N GLN A 187 15.54 -3.04 -4.02
CA GLN A 187 14.33 -3.53 -4.70
C GLN A 187 13.18 -3.71 -3.71
N GLY A 188 11.97 -3.32 -4.11
CA GLY A 188 10.80 -3.34 -3.24
C GLY A 188 10.63 -2.09 -2.38
N ALA A 189 11.52 -1.11 -2.48
CA ALA A 189 11.42 0.13 -1.72
C ALA A 189 10.20 0.98 -2.13
N GLY A 190 9.52 1.56 -1.13
CA GLY A 190 8.44 2.51 -1.35
C GLY A 190 7.18 1.88 -1.96
N LEU A 191 6.64 2.52 -2.99
CA LEU A 191 5.41 2.13 -3.68
C LEU A 191 5.75 1.71 -5.10
N GLU A 192 5.00 0.75 -5.65
CA GLU A 192 5.10 0.42 -7.06
C GLU A 192 4.71 1.62 -7.94
N LYS A 193 5.35 1.71 -9.11
CA LYS A 193 5.06 2.70 -10.14
C LYS A 193 4.35 2.02 -11.30
N LEU A 194 3.02 2.06 -11.28
CA LEU A 194 2.19 1.52 -12.35
C LEU A 194 2.42 2.27 -13.65
N ALA A 195 2.21 1.56 -14.76
CA ALA A 195 2.13 2.20 -16.06
C ALA A 195 0.98 3.21 -16.08
N TYR A 196 1.17 4.33 -16.78
CA TYR A 196 0.08 5.27 -17.01
C TYR A 196 -0.95 4.66 -17.96
N LEU A 197 -2.22 4.92 -17.68
CA LEU A 197 -3.32 4.57 -18.57
C LEU A 197 -3.26 5.37 -19.88
N ASP A 198 -3.81 4.79 -20.94
CA ASP A 198 -4.09 5.48 -22.22
C ASP A 198 -5.33 6.38 -22.16
N ARG A 199 -6.06 6.32 -21.05
CA ARG A 199 -7.25 7.12 -20.73
C ARG A 199 -7.06 7.85 -19.40
N ALA A 200 -8.01 8.73 -19.06
CA ALA A 200 -8.13 9.20 -17.69
C ALA A 200 -8.60 8.06 -16.77
N ALA A 201 -8.17 8.08 -15.51
CA ALA A 201 -8.72 7.27 -14.45
C ALA A 201 -10.18 7.71 -14.18
N ASP A 202 -11.07 6.73 -14.01
CA ASP A 202 -12.51 6.92 -13.99
C ASP A 202 -13.05 6.71 -12.55
N PRO A 203 -13.42 7.80 -11.84
CA PRO A 203 -13.96 7.67 -10.49
C PRO A 203 -15.33 6.98 -10.44
N VAL A 204 -16.10 6.94 -11.53
CA VAL A 204 -17.39 6.24 -11.57
C VAL A 204 -17.16 4.73 -11.59
N ARG A 205 -16.21 4.24 -12.40
CA ARG A 205 -15.77 2.83 -12.36
C ARG A 205 -15.16 2.49 -11.00
N GLY A 206 -14.33 3.39 -10.48
CA GLY A 206 -13.73 3.27 -9.15
C GLY A 206 -14.75 3.07 -8.03
N ALA A 207 -15.90 3.77 -8.10
CA ALA A 207 -16.97 3.63 -7.13
C ALA A 207 -17.58 2.22 -7.11
N LEU A 208 -17.79 1.61 -8.28
CA LEU A 208 -18.32 0.25 -8.41
C LEU A 208 -17.34 -0.78 -7.84
N ILE A 209 -16.04 -0.60 -8.14
CA ILE A 209 -14.99 -1.48 -7.61
C ILE A 209 -14.88 -1.32 -6.09
N TYR A 210 -14.94 -0.08 -5.59
CA TYR A 210 -14.92 0.21 -4.16
C TYR A 210 -16.07 -0.52 -3.42
N GLN A 211 -17.29 -0.42 -3.95
CA GLN A 211 -18.46 -1.05 -3.35
C GLN A 211 -18.33 -2.57 -3.28
N SER A 212 -17.71 -3.19 -4.30
CA SER A 212 -17.57 -4.64 -4.40
C SER A 212 -16.37 -5.21 -3.62
N LYS A 213 -15.26 -4.46 -3.53
CA LYS A 213 -13.97 -4.98 -3.02
C LYS A 213 -13.42 -4.29 -1.77
N CYS A 214 -13.93 -3.11 -1.41
CA CYS A 214 -13.32 -2.27 -0.37
C CYS A 214 -14.29 -1.91 0.78
N ALA A 215 -15.57 -1.70 0.46
CA ALA A 215 -16.57 -1.16 1.39
C ALA A 215 -16.83 -2.06 2.62
N SER A 216 -16.62 -3.38 2.51
CA SER A 216 -16.79 -4.31 3.64
C SER A 216 -15.83 -4.04 4.80
N CYS A 217 -14.66 -3.46 4.52
CA CYS A 217 -13.64 -3.15 5.53
C CYS A 217 -13.59 -1.64 5.81
N HIS A 218 -13.61 -0.81 4.76
CA HIS A 218 -13.46 0.65 4.90
C HIS A 218 -14.79 1.40 5.08
N GLY A 219 -15.91 0.69 5.09
CA GLY A 219 -17.25 1.28 5.21
C GLY A 219 -17.78 1.79 3.87
N ALA A 220 -19.10 1.86 3.75
CA ALA A 220 -19.76 2.33 2.52
C ALA A 220 -19.47 3.81 2.22
N LYS A 221 -19.11 4.59 3.25
CA LYS A 221 -18.75 6.01 3.16
C LYS A 221 -17.28 6.24 3.50
N GLY A 222 -16.42 5.21 3.41
CA GLY A 222 -14.98 5.34 3.63
C GLY A 222 -14.58 5.75 5.05
N GLU A 223 -15.50 5.61 6.01
CA GLU A 223 -15.36 6.01 7.41
C GLU A 223 -14.42 5.12 8.22
N GLY A 224 -14.06 3.96 7.68
CA GLY A 224 -13.26 2.97 8.39
C GLY A 224 -14.01 2.30 9.55
N ILE A 225 -13.28 1.52 10.34
CA ILE A 225 -13.82 0.85 11.54
C ILE A 225 -12.87 1.15 12.70
N LEU A 226 -13.41 1.77 13.74
CA LEU A 226 -12.68 2.03 14.98
C LEU A 226 -12.43 0.73 15.76
N THR A 227 -11.37 0.72 16.56
CA THR A 227 -11.18 -0.28 17.63
C THR A 227 -12.26 -0.13 18.71
N GLU A 228 -12.51 -1.18 19.49
CA GLU A 228 -13.53 -1.17 20.56
C GLU A 228 -13.31 -0.06 21.59
N ASP A 229 -12.04 0.20 21.92
CA ASP A 229 -11.64 1.29 22.83
C ASP A 229 -11.72 2.69 22.19
N LYS A 230 -12.08 2.78 20.90
CA LYS A 230 -12.18 3.99 20.08
C LYS A 230 -10.90 4.83 20.05
N ASN A 231 -9.75 4.22 20.32
CA ASN A 231 -8.46 4.91 20.31
C ASN A 231 -7.76 4.87 18.95
N SER A 232 -8.10 3.94 18.07
CA SER A 232 -7.49 3.80 16.74
C SER A 232 -8.46 3.16 15.76
N PHE A 233 -7.99 2.87 14.54
CA PHE A 233 -8.77 2.21 13.50
C PHE A 233 -8.26 0.80 13.23
N VAL A 234 -9.17 -0.18 13.22
CA VAL A 234 -8.94 -1.52 12.65
C VAL A 234 -8.75 -1.39 11.14
N TYR A 235 -9.66 -0.67 10.49
CA TYR A 235 -9.53 -0.27 9.09
C TYR A 235 -9.59 1.26 9.01
N PRO A 236 -8.56 1.92 8.46
CA PRO A 236 -8.48 3.37 8.48
C PRO A 236 -9.55 4.04 7.60
N PRO A 237 -9.95 5.28 7.94
CA PRO A 237 -10.81 6.09 7.09
C PRO A 237 -10.05 6.50 5.83
N LEU A 238 -10.66 6.30 4.67
CA LEU A 238 -10.05 6.62 3.38
C LEU A 238 -10.31 8.07 2.94
N TRP A 239 -11.39 8.67 3.45
CA TRP A 239 -11.75 10.07 3.29
C TRP A 239 -12.58 10.55 4.49
N GLY A 240 -13.12 11.77 4.43
CA GLY A 240 -13.83 12.40 5.54
C GLY A 240 -12.89 13.04 6.56
N PRO A 241 -13.43 13.63 7.64
CA PRO A 241 -12.70 14.52 8.55
C PRO A 241 -11.56 13.84 9.32
N GLN A 242 -11.62 12.51 9.49
CA GLN A 242 -10.60 11.74 10.23
C GLN A 242 -9.53 11.14 9.31
N SER A 243 -9.61 11.33 7.99
CA SER A 243 -8.62 10.83 7.04
C SER A 243 -7.46 11.80 6.84
N TYR A 244 -6.52 11.43 5.96
CA TYR A 244 -5.41 12.28 5.55
C TYR A 244 -5.92 13.49 4.76
N ASN A 245 -5.23 14.61 4.89
CA ASN A 245 -5.58 15.83 4.15
C ASN A 245 -5.14 15.77 2.69
N ASP A 246 -5.62 16.73 1.91
CA ASP A 246 -5.34 16.84 0.48
C ASP A 246 -3.88 17.19 0.13
N ALA A 247 -3.07 17.56 1.11
CA ALA A 247 -1.63 17.78 0.94
C ALA A 247 -0.79 16.50 1.10
N ALA A 248 -1.42 15.37 1.44
CA ALA A 248 -0.75 14.09 1.68
C ALA A 248 -0.21 13.43 0.39
N GLY A 249 0.85 12.64 0.54
CA GLY A 249 1.48 11.96 -0.58
C GLY A 249 0.56 10.97 -1.30
N LEU A 250 -0.39 10.37 -0.58
CA LEU A 250 -1.39 9.42 -1.11
C LEU A 250 -2.61 10.11 -1.74
N TYR A 251 -2.77 11.43 -1.61
CA TYR A 251 -3.83 12.15 -2.32
C TYR A 251 -3.58 12.24 -3.84
N ARG A 252 -2.33 12.00 -4.24
CA ARG A 252 -1.91 11.84 -5.63
C ARG A 252 -2.25 10.44 -6.12
N ILE A 253 -3.03 10.35 -7.19
CA ILE A 253 -3.65 9.08 -7.59
C ILE A 253 -2.63 8.04 -8.10
N SER A 254 -1.47 8.44 -8.64
CA SER A 254 -0.43 7.47 -9.03
C SER A 254 0.18 6.77 -7.82
N ASN A 255 0.35 7.49 -6.72
CA ASN A 255 0.84 6.93 -5.47
C ASN A 255 -0.22 6.01 -4.84
N PHE A 256 -1.48 6.44 -4.82
CA PHE A 256 -2.56 5.61 -4.27
C PHE A 256 -2.78 4.34 -5.07
N ALA A 257 -2.75 4.41 -6.40
CA ALA A 257 -2.89 3.25 -7.28
C ALA A 257 -1.76 2.24 -7.04
N GLY A 258 -0.51 2.70 -6.96
CA GLY A 258 0.64 1.84 -6.64
C GLY A 258 0.60 1.24 -5.23
N TYR A 259 0.00 1.95 -4.26
CA TYR A 259 -0.26 1.40 -2.92
C TYR A 259 -1.30 0.29 -2.98
N VAL A 260 -2.46 0.56 -3.58
CA VAL A 260 -3.59 -0.36 -3.65
C VAL A 260 -3.21 -1.64 -4.38
N LYS A 261 -2.51 -1.55 -5.52
CA LYS A 261 -2.12 -2.70 -6.35
C LYS A 261 -1.51 -3.87 -5.57
N ASN A 262 -0.63 -3.58 -4.62
CA ASN A 262 0.15 -4.59 -3.88
C ASN A 262 -0.29 -4.80 -2.44
N ASN A 263 -1.23 -3.98 -1.94
CA ASN A 263 -1.58 -3.99 -0.52
C ASN A 263 -3.08 -4.11 -0.27
N MET A 264 -3.91 -4.00 -1.31
CA MET A 264 -5.37 -4.08 -1.21
C MET A 264 -5.98 -4.90 -2.35
N PRO A 265 -7.12 -5.58 -2.11
CA PRO A 265 -7.76 -5.82 -0.81
C PRO A 265 -6.92 -6.71 0.13
N PHE A 266 -7.46 -7.04 1.31
CA PHE A 266 -6.81 -7.95 2.25
C PHE A 266 -6.38 -9.25 1.55
N GLY A 267 -5.14 -9.69 1.80
CA GLY A 267 -4.52 -10.83 1.11
C GLY A 267 -3.70 -10.46 -0.13
N ALA A 268 -3.77 -9.21 -0.61
CA ALA A 268 -2.93 -8.74 -1.71
C ALA A 268 -1.45 -8.59 -1.31
N SER A 269 -0.58 -8.96 -2.24
CA SER A 269 0.87 -8.76 -2.19
C SER A 269 1.39 -8.43 -3.59
N TYR A 270 2.68 -8.10 -3.70
CA TYR A 270 3.31 -7.93 -5.01
C TYR A 270 3.40 -9.25 -5.81
N GLU A 271 3.30 -10.39 -5.14
CA GLU A 271 3.30 -11.73 -5.77
C GLU A 271 1.87 -12.21 -6.09
N ASN A 272 0.88 -11.67 -5.39
CA ASN A 272 -0.52 -12.03 -5.53
C ASN A 272 -1.39 -10.76 -5.58
N GLN A 273 -1.42 -10.12 -6.75
CA GLN A 273 -2.17 -8.90 -6.98
C GLN A 273 -3.64 -9.23 -7.26
N LEU A 274 -4.54 -8.64 -6.47
CA LEU A 274 -5.99 -8.90 -6.55
C LEU A 274 -6.75 -7.86 -7.40
N LEU A 275 -6.03 -6.85 -7.87
CA LEU A 275 -6.53 -5.77 -8.72
C LEU A 275 -5.66 -5.64 -9.96
N THR A 276 -6.32 -5.38 -11.09
CA THR A 276 -5.64 -4.92 -12.30
C THR A 276 -5.11 -3.50 -12.11
N ASP A 277 -4.21 -3.08 -12.99
CA ASP A 277 -3.67 -1.71 -12.98
C ASP A 277 -4.79 -0.69 -13.20
N GLU A 278 -5.69 -0.96 -14.14
CA GLU A 278 -6.85 -0.12 -14.42
C GLU A 278 -7.76 0.04 -13.21
N GLU A 279 -8.11 -1.06 -12.55
CA GLU A 279 -8.91 -1.01 -11.32
C GLU A 279 -8.20 -0.19 -10.23
N SER A 280 -6.88 -0.36 -10.08
CA SER A 280 -6.09 0.37 -9.09
C SER A 280 -6.11 1.89 -9.34
N TRP A 281 -6.00 2.32 -10.59
CA TRP A 281 -6.12 3.72 -11.00
C TRP A 281 -7.54 4.27 -10.79
N ASP A 282 -8.56 3.51 -11.18
CA ASP A 282 -9.96 3.94 -11.07
C ASP A 282 -10.40 4.04 -9.59
N ILE A 283 -10.02 3.08 -8.75
CA ILE A 283 -10.21 3.17 -7.28
C ILE A 283 -9.48 4.39 -6.70
N ALA A 284 -8.24 4.62 -7.10
CA ALA A 284 -7.47 5.79 -6.65
C ALA A 284 -8.16 7.10 -7.00
N ALA A 285 -8.72 7.20 -8.23
CA ALA A 285 -9.49 8.35 -8.66
C ALA A 285 -10.75 8.54 -7.80
N PHE A 286 -11.50 7.48 -7.54
CA PHE A 286 -12.71 7.54 -6.71
C PHE A 286 -12.42 7.93 -5.26
N VAL A 287 -11.46 7.28 -4.59
CA VAL A 287 -11.13 7.55 -3.19
C VAL A 287 -10.62 8.99 -3.01
N ASN A 288 -9.78 9.46 -3.93
CA ASN A 288 -9.22 10.81 -3.87
C ASN A 288 -10.12 11.88 -4.52
N SER A 289 -11.31 11.54 -5.00
CA SER A 289 -12.36 12.52 -5.34
C SER A 289 -13.27 12.84 -4.16
N GLN A 290 -13.20 12.08 -3.06
CA GLN A 290 -14.05 12.28 -1.90
C GLN A 290 -13.58 13.44 -1.00
N PRO A 291 -14.50 14.08 -0.25
CA PRO A 291 -14.17 15.17 0.67
C PRO A 291 -13.20 14.73 1.78
N ARG A 292 -12.26 15.61 2.14
CA ARG A 292 -11.26 15.40 3.21
C ARG A 292 -10.75 16.75 3.72
N PRO A 293 -9.99 16.79 4.83
CA PRO A 293 -9.44 18.04 5.33
C PRO A 293 -8.54 18.73 4.30
N HIS A 294 -8.59 20.05 4.26
CA HIS A 294 -7.70 20.88 3.46
C HIS A 294 -6.48 21.30 4.28
N LYS A 295 -5.30 21.33 3.66
CA LYS A 295 -4.12 22.01 4.21
C LYS A 295 -3.62 23.06 3.22
N ASP A 296 -3.25 24.23 3.74
CA ASP A 296 -2.61 25.25 2.93
C ASP A 296 -1.26 24.75 2.38
N GLN A 297 -1.09 24.88 1.06
CA GLN A 297 0.04 24.42 0.28
C GLN A 297 0.72 25.56 -0.48
N ALA A 298 0.45 26.84 -0.16
CA ALA A 298 1.06 27.98 -0.84
C ALA A 298 2.60 27.98 -0.77
N GLY A 299 3.18 27.38 0.28
CA GLY A 299 4.63 27.21 0.43
C GLY A 299 5.23 26.01 -0.31
N ASP A 300 4.39 25.14 -0.90
CA ASP A 300 4.84 23.97 -1.65
C ASP A 300 5.13 24.33 -3.12
N TRP A 301 6.11 23.64 -3.71
CA TRP A 301 6.42 23.71 -5.15
C TRP A 301 6.77 25.13 -5.64
N LYS A 302 7.69 25.79 -4.92
CA LYS A 302 8.24 27.10 -5.31
C LYS A 302 8.69 27.14 -6.78
N ASP A 303 9.26 26.03 -7.25
CA ASP A 303 9.46 25.76 -8.67
C ASP A 303 8.29 24.90 -9.17
N ILE A 304 7.32 25.55 -9.82
CA ILE A 304 6.11 24.91 -10.32
C ILE A 304 6.39 23.87 -11.42
N SER A 305 7.53 23.97 -12.12
CA SER A 305 7.95 22.99 -13.15
C SER A 305 8.34 21.63 -12.56
N LYS A 306 8.55 21.58 -11.24
CA LYS A 306 8.89 20.34 -10.51
C LYS A 306 7.67 19.67 -9.89
N LYS A 307 6.46 20.22 -10.08
CA LYS A 307 5.23 19.56 -9.66
C LYS A 307 5.15 18.18 -10.34
N PRO A 308 4.80 17.12 -9.59
CA PRO A 308 4.54 15.82 -10.18
C PRO A 308 3.42 15.90 -11.20
N VAL A 309 3.48 15.02 -12.21
CA VAL A 309 2.48 14.95 -13.29
C VAL A 309 1.05 14.74 -12.79
N ASP A 310 0.90 14.15 -11.60
CA ASP A 310 -0.38 13.84 -10.98
C ASP A 310 -0.69 14.73 -9.76
N TYR A 311 -0.03 15.88 -9.63
CA TYR A 311 -0.30 16.84 -8.57
C TYR A 311 -1.54 17.65 -8.91
N PRO A 312 -2.61 17.62 -8.09
CA PRO A 312 -3.94 18.02 -8.55
C PRO A 312 -4.23 19.52 -8.50
N TYR A 313 -3.29 20.35 -8.02
CA TYR A 313 -3.49 21.79 -7.85
C TYR A 313 -2.55 22.62 -8.71
N GLY A 314 -3.13 23.57 -9.45
CA GLY A 314 -2.42 24.55 -10.25
C GLY A 314 -1.68 25.60 -9.42
N PRO A 315 -1.06 26.60 -10.08
CA PRO A 315 -0.83 26.68 -11.51
C PRO A 315 0.21 25.65 -12.00
N TYR A 316 0.26 25.41 -13.31
CA TYR A 316 1.22 24.51 -13.96
C TYR A 316 2.02 25.23 -15.05
N SER A 317 3.20 24.71 -15.38
CA SER A 317 4.06 25.27 -16.43
C SER A 317 3.82 24.66 -17.82
N ASP A 318 2.93 23.67 -17.93
CA ASP A 318 2.77 22.80 -19.10
C ASP A 318 1.44 22.99 -19.84
N GLY A 319 0.60 23.93 -19.39
CA GLY A 319 -0.67 24.27 -20.04
C GLY A 319 -1.80 23.25 -19.86
N PHE A 320 -1.57 22.14 -19.14
CA PHE A 320 -2.61 21.16 -18.86
C PHE A 320 -3.53 21.62 -17.72
N THR A 321 -4.77 21.14 -17.75
CA THR A 321 -5.79 21.50 -16.74
C THR A 321 -5.59 20.74 -15.43
N GLU A 322 -6.12 21.27 -14.32
CA GLU A 322 -6.15 20.55 -13.04
C GLU A 322 -6.85 19.19 -13.16
N ARG A 323 -7.89 19.07 -14.00
CA ARG A 323 -8.56 17.80 -14.24
C ARG A 323 -7.63 16.76 -14.89
N GLN A 324 -6.80 17.19 -15.84
CA GLN A 324 -5.81 16.32 -16.47
C GLN A 324 -4.69 15.94 -15.50
N HIS A 325 -4.24 16.85 -14.64
CA HIS A 325 -3.30 16.51 -13.58
C HIS A 325 -3.92 15.67 -12.46
N LYS A 326 -5.23 15.74 -12.23
CA LYS A 326 -5.91 14.93 -11.22
C LYS A 326 -6.16 13.50 -11.71
N TYR A 327 -6.62 13.32 -12.96
CA TYR A 327 -7.11 12.04 -13.45
C TYR A 327 -6.39 11.50 -14.68
N GLY A 328 -5.53 12.29 -15.32
CA GLY A 328 -4.90 11.95 -16.60
C GLY A 328 -5.79 12.25 -17.81
N PRO A 329 -5.48 11.67 -18.99
CA PRO A 329 -4.36 10.76 -19.23
C PRO A 329 -3.00 11.43 -18.96
N PHE A 330 -2.09 10.73 -18.30
CA PHE A 330 -0.79 11.30 -17.89
C PHE A 330 0.29 11.22 -18.97
N LYS A 331 0.13 10.33 -19.96
CA LYS A 331 1.11 10.13 -21.03
C LYS A 331 1.43 11.44 -21.80
N PRO A 332 0.44 12.27 -22.22
CA PRO A 332 0.72 13.54 -22.89
C PRO A 332 1.53 14.53 -22.04
N ILE A 333 1.21 14.64 -20.73
CA ILE A 333 1.92 15.52 -19.80
C ILE A 333 3.39 15.10 -19.69
N VAL A 334 3.64 13.80 -19.51
CA VAL A 334 4.99 13.23 -19.42
C VAL A 334 5.78 13.42 -20.71
N GLN A 335 5.14 13.28 -21.87
CA GLN A 335 5.76 13.49 -23.17
C GLN A 335 6.21 14.96 -23.34
N LEU A 336 5.36 15.93 -22.95
CA LEU A 336 5.74 17.34 -23.02
C LEU A 336 6.94 17.64 -22.11
N ILE A 337 6.91 17.18 -20.85
CA ILE A 337 8.00 17.39 -19.89
C ILE A 337 9.33 16.77 -20.37
N LYS A 338 9.28 15.66 -21.13
CA LYS A 338 10.47 15.04 -21.72
C LYS A 338 11.05 15.85 -22.87
N HIS A 339 10.23 16.47 -23.70
CA HIS A 339 10.69 17.30 -24.83
C HIS A 339 11.17 18.68 -24.41
N SER A 340 10.79 19.16 -23.22
CA SER A 340 11.22 20.46 -22.67
C SER A 340 12.53 20.43 -21.86
N LYS A 341 13.24 19.29 -21.83
CA LYS A 341 14.53 19.11 -21.11
C LYS A 341 15.67 18.89 -22.09
#